data_AF-A0A2P5AAH4-F1
#
_entry.id   AF-A0A2P5AAH4-F1
#
_cell.length_a   1.000
_cell.length_b   1.000
_cell.length_c   1.000
_cell.angle_alpha   90.00
_cell.angle_beta   90.00
_cell.angle_gamma   90.00
#
_symmetry.space_group_name_H-M   'P 1'
#
loop_
_entity.id
_entity.type
_entity.pdbx_description
1 polymer ?
#
loop_
_entity_poly.entity_id
_entity_poly.type
_entity_poly.pdbx_seq_one_letter_code
_entity_poly.pdbx_strand_id
1 'polypeptide(L)'
;MGLIIAWRLAIVLIVVQPLIIMCFYTRYVMLKSIFRKARKEQGDSTKLANENYYTILIPRPNTKMAQKGSRKPTDREYSSCIKNSNWSLNCWYGRKFVSQGYISPRQVFQTIIILMSTSRIIIDTGSMITDLARGWDAIIAVFKILDNDTKIEPENEEGYMLERIISHVELCNVHFSYTSRPDVLILKGFSINIEARKSMALVRKSGSR
;
A
#
# COMPACT_ATOMS: atom_id res chain seq x y z
N MET A 1 36.70 -21.37 -0.33
CA MET A 1 37.39 -22.64 -0.65
C MET A 1 36.48 -23.71 -1.25
N GLY A 2 35.34 -24.08 -0.65
CA GLY A 2 34.44 -25.12 -1.21
C GLY A 2 33.88 -24.83 -2.63
N LEU A 3 33.55 -23.56 -2.92
CA LEU A 3 33.03 -23.15 -4.24
C LEU A 3 34.05 -23.28 -5.39
N ILE A 4 35.35 -23.14 -5.08
CA ILE A 4 36.43 -23.21 -6.07
C ILE A 4 36.69 -24.66 -6.48
N ILE A 5 36.48 -25.61 -5.56
CA ILE A 5 36.66 -27.05 -5.81
C ILE A 5 35.40 -27.67 -6.46
N ALA A 6 34.20 -27.21 -6.07
CA ALA A 6 32.92 -27.69 -6.57
C ALA A 6 32.26 -26.74 -7.59
N TRP A 7 33.03 -25.93 -8.32
CA TRP A 7 32.53 -24.89 -9.23
C TRP A 7 31.58 -25.43 -10.31
N ARG A 8 31.84 -26.66 -10.82
CA ARG A 8 30.97 -27.34 -11.79
C ARG A 8 29.57 -27.60 -11.22
N LEU A 9 29.49 -27.96 -9.94
CA LEU A 9 28.23 -28.18 -9.24
C LEU A 9 27.52 -26.84 -8.96
N ALA A 10 28.27 -25.80 -8.58
CA ALA A 10 27.72 -24.46 -8.35
C ALA A 10 27.10 -23.86 -9.63
N ILE A 11 27.74 -24.01 -10.79
CA ILE A 11 27.18 -23.53 -12.08
C ILE A 11 25.85 -24.21 -12.38
N VAL A 12 25.76 -25.53 -12.21
CA VAL A 12 24.50 -26.23 -12.49
C VAL A 12 23.39 -25.79 -11.54
N LEU A 13 23.70 -25.58 -10.26
CA LEU A 13 22.72 -25.06 -9.30
C LEU A 13 22.22 -23.66 -9.70
N ILE A 14 23.11 -22.77 -10.16
CA ILE A 14 22.76 -21.43 -10.66
C ILE A 14 21.90 -21.51 -11.93
N VAL A 15 22.18 -22.45 -12.84
CA VAL A 15 21.42 -22.65 -14.08
C VAL A 15 20.01 -23.22 -13.82
N VAL A 16 19.84 -24.00 -12.75
CA VAL A 16 18.53 -24.51 -12.33
C VAL A 16 17.69 -23.44 -11.62
N GLN A 17 18.32 -22.42 -11.04
CA GLN A 17 17.67 -21.28 -10.37
C GLN A 17 16.61 -20.54 -11.21
N PRO A 18 16.85 -20.15 -12.48
CA PRO A 18 15.87 -19.43 -13.30
C PRO A 18 14.60 -20.23 -13.63
N LEU A 19 14.69 -21.57 -13.75
CA LEU A 19 13.51 -22.42 -13.94
C LEU A 19 12.59 -22.38 -12.70
N ILE A 20 13.18 -22.35 -11.50
CA ILE A 20 12.44 -22.20 -10.25
C ILE A 20 11.80 -20.81 -10.19
N ILE A 21 12.55 -19.76 -10.53
CA ILE A 21 12.06 -18.38 -10.55
C ILE A 21 10.88 -18.24 -11.53
N MET A 22 10.97 -18.85 -12.72
CA MET A 22 9.89 -18.86 -13.71
C MET A 22 8.62 -19.53 -13.17
N CYS A 23 8.76 -20.66 -12.46
CA CYS A 23 7.63 -21.33 -11.81
C CYS A 23 7.00 -20.49 -10.69
N PHE A 24 7.81 -19.80 -9.89
CA PHE A 24 7.32 -18.85 -8.89
C PHE A 24 6.63 -17.65 -9.52
N TYR A 25 7.15 -17.13 -10.64
CA TYR A 25 6.61 -15.98 -11.34
C TYR A 25 5.21 -16.25 -11.89
N THR A 26 4.99 -17.40 -12.57
CA THR A 26 3.66 -17.75 -13.10
C THR A 26 2.62 -17.87 -11.98
N ARG A 27 3.01 -18.45 -10.83
CA ARG A 27 2.15 -18.48 -9.63
C ARG A 27 1.88 -17.10 -9.05
N TYR A 28 2.90 -16.26 -8.92
CA TYR A 28 2.75 -14.88 -8.45
C TYR A 28 1.74 -14.10 -9.31
N VAL A 29 1.83 -14.23 -10.64
CA VAL A 29 0.90 -13.57 -11.58
C VAL A 29 -0.54 -14.08 -11.42
N MET A 30 -0.74 -15.39 -11.31
CA MET A 30 -2.07 -15.99 -11.09
C MET A 30 -2.67 -15.56 -9.75
N LEU A 31 -1.86 -15.55 -8.68
CA LEU A 31 -2.33 -15.13 -7.37
C LEU A 31 -2.68 -13.64 -7.38
N LYS A 32 -1.86 -12.81 -8.01
CA LYS A 32 -2.12 -11.38 -8.19
C LYS A 32 -3.37 -11.10 -9.02
N SER A 33 -3.72 -11.93 -9.99
CA SER A 33 -4.95 -11.77 -10.79
C SER A 33 -6.19 -12.11 -9.96
N ILE A 34 -6.15 -13.20 -9.17
CA ILE A 34 -7.22 -13.59 -8.23
C ILE A 34 -7.41 -12.52 -7.15
N PHE A 35 -6.31 -12.04 -6.55
CA PHE A 35 -6.36 -10.97 -5.53
C PHE A 35 -6.91 -9.67 -6.09
N ARG A 36 -6.51 -9.26 -7.31
CA ARG A 36 -7.06 -8.06 -7.95
C ARG A 36 -8.56 -8.17 -8.17
N LYS A 37 -9.03 -9.33 -8.66
CA LYS A 37 -10.47 -9.57 -8.85
C LYS A 37 -11.24 -9.52 -7.52
N ALA A 38 -10.72 -10.17 -6.48
CA ALA A 38 -11.32 -10.15 -5.15
C ALA A 38 -11.35 -8.75 -4.52
N ARG A 39 -10.28 -7.95 -4.68
CA ARG A 39 -10.19 -6.59 -4.12
C ARG A 39 -11.14 -5.62 -4.81
N LYS A 40 -11.39 -5.79 -6.11
CA LYS A 40 -12.38 -5.01 -6.86
C LYS A 40 -13.80 -5.30 -6.37
N GLU A 41 -14.16 -6.58 -6.24
CA GLU A 41 -15.46 -7.01 -5.70
C GLU A 41 -15.67 -6.49 -4.25
N GLN A 42 -14.61 -6.47 -3.44
CA GLN A 42 -14.64 -5.89 -2.09
C GLN A 42 -14.80 -4.37 -2.12
N GLY A 43 -14.08 -3.68 -3.00
CA GLY A 43 -14.10 -2.21 -3.15
C GLY A 43 -15.47 -1.69 -3.52
N ASP A 44 -16.12 -2.33 -4.49
CA ASP A 44 -17.48 -1.97 -4.95
C ASP A 44 -18.50 -2.14 -3.80
N SER A 45 -18.36 -3.21 -3.01
CA SER A 45 -19.20 -3.46 -1.83
C SER A 45 -18.99 -2.41 -0.73
N THR A 46 -17.74 -2.03 -0.46
CA THR A 46 -17.43 -1.00 0.55
C THR A 46 -17.89 0.39 0.13
N LYS A 47 -17.84 0.71 -1.17
CA LYS A 47 -18.32 1.99 -1.69
C LYS A 47 -19.83 2.13 -1.51
N LEU A 48 -20.58 1.10 -1.90
CA LEU A 48 -22.03 1.03 -1.68
C LEU A 48 -22.42 1.05 -0.20
N ALA A 49 -21.56 0.49 0.67
CA ALA A 49 -21.79 0.55 2.11
C ALA A 49 -21.58 1.97 2.67
N ASN A 50 -20.53 2.65 2.22
CA ASN A 50 -20.22 4.00 2.69
C ASN A 50 -21.23 5.04 2.19
N GLU A 51 -21.76 4.86 0.99
CA GLU A 51 -22.82 5.72 0.42
C GLU A 51 -24.17 5.56 1.16
N ASN A 52 -24.41 4.40 1.78
CA ASN A 52 -25.65 4.10 2.51
C ASN A 52 -25.46 4.10 4.04
N TYR A 53 -24.57 4.95 4.57
CA TYR A 53 -24.14 4.96 5.98
C TYR A 53 -25.29 4.97 7.00
N TYR A 54 -26.46 5.53 6.66
CA TYR A 54 -27.65 5.55 7.53
C TYR A 54 -28.48 4.25 7.54
N THR A 55 -28.24 3.30 6.64
CA THR A 55 -29.06 2.08 6.49
C THR A 55 -28.35 0.80 7.01
N ILE A 56 -27.07 0.87 7.36
CA ILE A 56 -26.23 -0.32 7.64
C ILE A 56 -25.88 -0.47 9.13
N LEU A 57 -26.82 -0.21 10.03
CA LEU A 57 -26.66 -0.66 11.43
C LEU A 57 -26.86 -2.19 11.57
N ILE A 58 -27.19 -2.89 10.48
CA ILE A 58 -27.14 -4.35 10.40
C ILE A 58 -26.06 -4.72 9.38
N PRO A 59 -24.80 -4.96 9.79
CA PRO A 59 -23.86 -5.63 8.92
C PRO A 59 -24.40 -7.04 8.72
N ARG A 60 -24.96 -7.36 7.55
CA ARG A 60 -25.14 -8.76 7.15
C ARG A 60 -23.76 -9.28 6.79
N PRO A 61 -23.13 -10.15 7.60
CA PRO A 61 -21.90 -10.77 7.18
C PRO A 61 -22.30 -11.74 6.08
N ASN A 62 -22.08 -11.37 4.82
CA ASN A 62 -22.13 -12.35 3.74
C ASN A 62 -21.04 -13.39 4.07
N THR A 63 -21.47 -14.53 4.62
CA THR A 63 -20.64 -15.65 5.11
C THR A 63 -19.64 -16.15 4.06
N LYS A 64 -19.94 -15.92 2.78
CA LYS A 64 -19.04 -16.19 1.65
C LYS A 64 -17.76 -15.34 1.66
N MET A 65 -17.77 -14.10 2.17
CA MET A 65 -16.57 -13.23 2.22
C MET A 65 -15.64 -13.60 3.38
N ALA A 66 -16.19 -13.92 4.56
CA ALA A 66 -15.41 -14.41 5.70
C ALA A 66 -14.75 -15.77 5.37
N GLN A 67 -15.44 -16.65 4.64
CA GLN A 67 -14.87 -17.89 4.13
C GLN A 67 -13.78 -17.67 3.07
N LYS A 68 -13.90 -16.66 2.19
CA LYS A 68 -12.90 -16.36 1.15
C LYS A 68 -11.63 -15.72 1.73
N GLY A 69 -11.76 -14.86 2.74
CA GLY A 69 -10.62 -14.29 3.48
C GLY A 69 -9.84 -15.34 4.28
N SER A 70 -10.51 -16.45 4.64
CA SER A 70 -9.93 -17.61 5.31
C SER A 70 -9.44 -18.69 4.33
N ARG A 71 -9.59 -18.54 3.00
CA ARG A 71 -8.94 -19.41 1.99
C ARG A 71 -7.44 -19.13 1.83
N LYS A 72 -6.78 -18.72 2.92
CA LYS A 72 -5.32 -18.60 3.04
C LYS A 72 -4.56 -19.92 3.37
N PRO A 73 -5.16 -21.10 3.66
CA PRO A 73 -4.35 -22.28 3.95
C PRO A 73 -3.82 -22.96 2.67
N THR A 74 -4.54 -22.88 1.54
CA THR A 74 -4.14 -23.59 0.31
C THR A 74 -2.84 -23.03 -0.29
N ASP A 75 -2.59 -21.71 -0.23
CA ASP A 75 -1.35 -21.16 -0.82
C ASP A 75 -0.07 -21.49 -0.03
N ARG A 76 -0.17 -21.69 1.29
CA ARG A 76 1.00 -22.03 2.12
C ARG A 76 1.46 -23.47 1.89
N GLU A 77 0.52 -24.40 1.74
CA GLU A 77 0.79 -25.82 1.57
C GLU A 77 1.51 -26.10 0.24
N TYR A 78 1.04 -25.50 -0.86
CA TYR A 78 1.64 -25.68 -2.19
C TYR A 78 2.98 -24.96 -2.39
N SER A 79 3.27 -23.92 -1.60
CA SER A 79 4.58 -23.25 -1.55
C SER A 79 5.64 -24.13 -0.87
N SER A 80 5.22 -24.92 0.13
CA SER A 80 6.08 -25.88 0.82
C SER A 80 6.52 -27.02 -0.13
N CYS A 81 5.62 -27.53 -0.97
CA CYS A 81 5.92 -28.59 -1.93
C CYS A 81 7.04 -28.22 -2.91
N ILE A 82 7.03 -27.02 -3.49
CA ILE A 82 8.08 -26.58 -4.44
C ILE A 82 9.45 -26.51 -3.75
N LYS A 83 9.50 -25.99 -2.53
CA LYS A 83 10.74 -25.88 -1.75
C LYS A 83 11.33 -27.26 -1.45
N ASN A 84 10.47 -28.22 -1.08
CA ASN A 84 10.87 -29.59 -0.80
C ASN A 84 11.30 -30.34 -2.08
N SER A 85 10.59 -30.17 -3.20
CA SER A 85 10.99 -30.75 -4.50
C SER A 85 12.35 -30.21 -4.97
N ASN A 86 12.62 -28.93 -4.75
CA ASN A 86 13.92 -28.36 -5.07
C ASN A 86 15.05 -28.95 -4.21
N TRP A 87 14.82 -29.11 -2.92
CA TRP A 87 15.76 -29.79 -2.02
C TRP A 87 16.07 -31.21 -2.50
N SER A 88 15.04 -31.99 -2.85
CA SER A 88 15.19 -33.34 -3.37
C SER A 88 15.99 -33.38 -4.68
N LEU A 89 15.75 -32.43 -5.60
CA LEU A 89 16.45 -32.35 -6.88
C LEU A 89 17.95 -32.03 -6.68
N ASN A 90 18.27 -31.09 -5.79
CA ASN A 90 19.66 -30.73 -5.48
C ASN A 90 20.40 -31.90 -4.83
N CYS A 91 19.77 -32.62 -3.92
CA CYS A 91 20.33 -33.82 -3.29
C CYS A 91 20.54 -34.97 -4.30
N TRP A 92 19.59 -35.18 -5.22
CA TRP A 92 19.71 -36.18 -6.27
C TRP A 92 20.87 -35.87 -7.23
N TYR A 93 20.97 -34.61 -7.65
CA TYR A 93 22.03 -34.16 -8.54
C TYR A 93 23.41 -34.18 -7.85
N GLY A 94 23.47 -33.76 -6.58
CA GLY A 94 24.67 -33.87 -5.75
C GLY A 94 25.15 -35.31 -5.60
N ARG A 95 24.24 -36.27 -5.41
CA ARG A 95 24.56 -37.71 -5.36
C ARG A 95 25.20 -38.20 -6.67
N LYS A 96 24.69 -37.75 -7.83
CA LYS A 96 25.24 -38.14 -9.14
C LYS A 96 26.72 -37.74 -9.28
N PHE A 97 27.09 -36.53 -8.84
CA PHE A 97 28.48 -36.07 -8.86
C PHE A 97 29.41 -36.84 -7.92
N VAL A 98 28.88 -37.28 -6.77
CA VAL A 98 29.62 -38.16 -5.85
C VAL A 98 29.85 -39.53 -6.46
N SER A 99 28.83 -40.10 -7.13
CA SER A 99 28.94 -41.43 -7.76
C SER A 99 29.95 -41.50 -8.90
N GLN A 100 30.22 -40.37 -9.56
CA GLN A 100 31.19 -40.24 -10.64
C GLN A 100 32.62 -39.93 -10.15
N GLY A 101 32.83 -39.84 -8.83
CA GLY A 101 34.15 -39.62 -8.23
C GLY A 101 34.70 -38.19 -8.38
N TYR A 102 33.93 -37.25 -8.92
CA TYR A 102 34.40 -35.88 -9.17
C TYR A 102 34.55 -35.04 -7.89
N ILE A 103 33.71 -35.26 -6.87
CA ILE A 103 33.61 -34.39 -5.68
C ILE A 103 33.34 -35.24 -4.43
N SER A 104 34.00 -34.89 -3.31
CA SER A 104 33.77 -35.54 -2.01
C SER A 104 32.37 -35.19 -1.44
N PRO A 105 31.66 -36.14 -0.80
CA PRO A 105 30.34 -35.89 -0.21
C PRO A 105 30.30 -34.68 0.74
N ARG A 106 31.37 -34.50 1.54
CA ARG A 106 31.50 -33.38 2.47
C ARG A 106 31.40 -32.02 1.77
N GLN A 107 32.05 -31.89 0.61
CA GLN A 107 32.09 -30.65 -0.16
C GLN A 107 30.74 -30.35 -0.84
N VAL A 108 30.00 -31.39 -1.24
CA VAL A 108 28.65 -31.24 -1.81
C VAL A 108 27.69 -30.67 -0.79
N PHE A 109 27.63 -31.25 0.42
CA PHE A 109 26.75 -30.74 1.49
C PHE A 109 27.11 -29.32 1.90
N GLN A 110 28.41 -29.03 2.05
CA GLN A 110 28.88 -27.68 2.38
C GLN A 110 28.43 -26.65 1.33
N THR A 111 28.55 -26.98 0.04
CA THR A 111 28.18 -26.06 -1.06
C THR A 111 26.67 -25.83 -1.11
N ILE A 112 25.86 -26.87 -0.94
CA ILE A 112 24.38 -26.76 -0.94
C ILE A 112 23.91 -25.90 0.24
N ILE A 113 24.42 -26.14 1.46
CA ILE A 113 24.02 -25.38 2.65
C ILE A 113 24.38 -23.90 2.50
N ILE A 114 25.61 -23.58 2.06
CA ILE A 114 26.04 -22.19 1.87
C ILE A 114 25.15 -21.50 0.83
N LEU A 115 24.91 -22.12 -0.33
CA LEU A 115 24.10 -21.54 -1.38
C LEU A 115 22.66 -21.26 -0.93
N MET A 116 22.06 -22.17 -0.17
CA MET A 116 20.70 -21.99 0.35
C MET A 116 20.61 -20.91 1.41
N SER A 117 21.57 -20.86 2.33
CA SER A 117 21.62 -19.83 3.36
C SER A 117 21.79 -18.44 2.75
N THR A 118 22.69 -18.28 1.78
CA THR A 118 22.87 -17.01 1.07
C THR A 118 21.61 -16.62 0.28
N SER A 119 20.96 -17.57 -0.39
CA SER A 119 19.73 -17.31 -1.14
C SER A 119 18.60 -16.80 -0.22
N ARG A 120 18.46 -17.34 0.99
CA ARG A 120 17.47 -16.87 1.97
C ARG A 120 17.76 -15.43 2.41
N ILE A 121 19.01 -15.13 2.75
CA ILE A 121 19.41 -13.77 3.17
C ILE A 121 19.09 -12.74 2.09
N ILE A 122 19.34 -13.06 0.82
CA ILE A 122 19.03 -12.18 -0.32
C ILE A 122 17.52 -11.93 -0.42
N ILE A 123 16.69 -12.97 -0.30
CA ILE A 123 15.23 -12.84 -0.36
C ILE A 123 14.71 -11.97 0.79
N ASP A 124 15.17 -12.25 2.02
CA ASP A 124 14.74 -11.52 3.21
C ASP A 124 15.16 -10.06 3.13
N THR A 125 16.42 -9.79 2.75
CA THR A 125 16.93 -8.42 2.56
C THR A 125 16.15 -7.69 1.45
N GLY A 126 15.80 -8.38 0.36
CA GLY A 126 14.97 -7.83 -0.70
C GLY A 126 13.61 -7.33 -0.19
N SER A 127 12.96 -8.07 0.70
CA SER A 127 11.71 -7.62 1.33
C SER A 127 11.90 -6.38 2.20
N MET A 128 12.97 -6.33 3.00
CA MET A 128 13.28 -5.17 3.84
C MET A 128 13.51 -3.90 3.01
N ILE A 129 14.20 -4.01 1.87
CA ILE A 129 14.39 -2.88 0.94
C ILE A 129 13.04 -2.37 0.42
N THR A 130 12.11 -3.28 0.07
CA THR A 130 10.78 -2.86 -0.41
C THR A 130 9.94 -2.19 0.68
N ASP A 131 10.05 -2.63 1.92
CA ASP A 131 9.34 -2.00 3.04
C ASP A 131 9.94 -0.64 3.38
N LEU A 132 11.27 -0.49 3.30
CA LEU A 132 11.94 0.79 3.45
C LEU A 132 11.49 1.78 2.37
N ALA A 133 11.42 1.35 1.10
CA ALA A 133 10.93 2.21 0.01
C ALA A 133 9.50 2.71 0.26
N ARG A 134 8.62 1.82 0.75
CA ARG A 134 7.24 2.21 1.13
C ARG A 134 7.20 3.17 2.32
N GLY A 135 8.12 3.01 3.27
CA GLY A 135 8.30 3.93 4.39
C GLY A 135 8.72 5.33 3.91
N TRP A 136 9.67 5.40 2.98
CA TRP A 136 10.09 6.65 2.35
C TRP A 136 8.94 7.37 1.63
N ASP A 137 8.14 6.65 0.85
CA ASP A 137 6.97 7.23 0.17
C ASP A 137 5.97 7.85 1.18
N ALA A 138 5.76 7.18 2.32
CA ALA A 138 4.90 7.68 3.39
C ALA A 138 5.48 8.94 4.06
N ILE A 139 6.79 8.95 4.33
CA ILE A 139 7.49 10.11 4.88
C ILE A 139 7.35 11.31 3.93
N ILE A 140 7.59 11.12 2.64
CA ILE A 140 7.42 12.18 1.63
C ILE A 140 5.99 12.72 1.64
N ALA A 141 4.98 11.85 1.75
CA ALA A 141 3.59 12.30 1.81
C ALA A 141 3.28 13.13 3.08
N VAL A 142 3.88 12.77 4.23
CA VAL A 142 3.72 13.54 5.48
C VAL A 142 4.41 14.90 5.37
N PHE A 143 5.67 14.93 4.93
CA PHE A 143 6.40 16.19 4.73
C PHE A 143 5.71 17.09 3.71
N LYS A 144 5.13 16.52 2.64
CA LYS A 144 4.33 17.29 1.69
C LYS A 144 3.12 17.99 2.32
N ILE A 145 2.54 17.43 3.38
CA ILE A 145 1.42 18.07 4.10
C ILE A 145 1.95 19.12 5.07
N LEU A 146 3.08 18.83 5.73
CA LEU A 146 3.69 19.71 6.73
C LEU A 146 4.28 20.98 6.10
N ASP A 147 4.98 20.85 4.97
CA ASP A 147 5.63 21.94 4.25
C ASP A 147 4.66 22.67 3.30
N ASN A 148 3.36 22.41 3.40
CA ASN A 148 2.38 23.02 2.52
C ASN A 148 2.01 24.43 2.99
N ASP A 149 2.55 25.45 2.33
CA ASP A 149 2.23 26.85 2.60
C ASP A 149 0.73 27.12 2.34
N THR A 150 0.01 27.50 3.39
CA THR A 150 -1.40 27.89 3.29
C THR A 150 -1.53 29.37 2.99
N LYS A 151 -2.32 29.75 1.97
CA LYS A 151 -2.59 31.16 1.63
C LYS A 151 -3.18 32.00 2.78
N ILE A 152 -3.83 31.34 3.74
CA ILE A 152 -4.36 31.97 4.95
C ILE A 152 -3.58 31.37 6.12
N GLU A 153 -2.65 32.15 6.66
CA GLU A 153 -1.80 31.74 7.77
C GLU A 153 -2.46 32.11 9.11
N PRO A 154 -2.85 31.14 9.94
CA PRO A 154 -3.53 31.41 11.20
C PRO A 154 -2.61 32.01 12.28
N GLU A 155 -1.30 31.76 12.20
CA GLU A 155 -0.30 32.16 13.19
C GLU A 155 0.57 33.35 12.72
N ASN A 156 0.09 34.11 11.72
CA ASN A 156 0.83 35.27 11.23
C ASN A 156 0.89 36.38 12.29
N GLU A 157 2.08 36.60 12.87
CA GLU A 157 2.36 37.64 13.88
C GLU A 157 2.32 39.06 13.31
N GLU A 158 2.39 39.21 11.97
CA GLU A 158 2.22 40.50 11.28
C GLU A 158 0.75 40.95 11.20
N GLY A 159 -0.18 40.11 11.67
CA GLY A 159 -1.60 40.43 11.74
C GLY A 159 -1.88 41.62 12.68
N TYR A 160 -2.82 42.48 12.28
CA TYR A 160 -3.18 43.65 13.07
C TYR A 160 -3.99 43.23 14.33
N MET A 161 -3.36 43.28 15.51
CA MET A 161 -4.07 43.09 16.78
C MET A 161 -4.81 44.36 17.20
N LEU A 162 -6.14 44.27 17.25
CA LEU A 162 -7.01 45.37 17.70
C LEU A 162 -7.11 45.37 19.23
N GLU A 163 -6.71 46.47 19.89
CA GLU A 163 -6.81 46.66 21.34
C GLU A 163 -8.28 46.76 21.83
N ARG A 164 -9.17 47.23 20.95
CA ARG A 164 -10.62 47.30 21.19
C ARG A 164 -11.38 46.93 19.91
N ILE A 165 -12.19 45.88 20.00
CA ILE A 165 -13.04 45.42 18.89
C ILE A 165 -14.40 46.14 18.97
N ILE A 166 -14.70 46.99 17.99
CA ILE A 166 -16.06 47.53 17.78
C ILE A 166 -16.79 46.53 16.89
N SER A 167 -17.90 45.96 17.37
CA SER A 167 -18.63 44.87 16.70
C SER A 167 -19.49 45.30 15.50
N HIS A 168 -19.00 46.26 14.71
CA HIS A 168 -19.61 46.67 13.45
C HIS A 168 -19.01 45.81 12.32
N VAL A 169 -19.86 45.05 11.62
CA VAL A 169 -19.42 44.15 10.54
C VAL A 169 -20.10 44.56 9.25
N GLU A 170 -19.31 44.85 8.23
CA GLU A 170 -19.78 45.20 6.90
C GLU A 170 -19.18 44.27 5.85
N LEU A 171 -20.03 43.74 4.98
CA LEU A 171 -19.67 42.97 3.80
C LEU A 171 -20.04 43.82 2.59
N CYS A 172 -19.08 44.10 1.72
CA CYS A 172 -19.27 44.98 0.56
C CYS A 172 -19.02 44.22 -0.74
N ASN A 173 -20.05 44.08 -1.58
CA ASN A 173 -20.00 43.51 -2.92
C ASN A 173 -19.21 42.17 -2.98
N VAL A 174 -19.51 41.27 -2.05
CA VAL A 174 -18.76 40.02 -1.90
C VAL A 174 -19.17 39.03 -2.99
N HIS A 175 -18.16 38.55 -3.72
CA HIS A 175 -18.27 37.46 -4.69
C HIS A 175 -17.52 36.24 -4.16
N PHE A 176 -18.19 35.09 -4.03
CA PHE A 176 -17.59 33.89 -3.43
C PHE A 176 -17.99 32.62 -4.17
N SER A 177 -16.98 31.78 -4.44
CA SER A 177 -17.11 30.41 -4.94
C SER A 177 -16.27 29.49 -4.05
N TYR A 178 -16.76 28.28 -3.80
CA TYR A 178 -15.97 27.25 -3.12
C TYR A 178 -14.83 26.78 -4.02
N THR A 179 -13.64 26.54 -3.47
CA THR A 179 -12.47 26.04 -4.21
C THR A 179 -12.71 24.67 -4.86
N SER A 180 -13.58 23.85 -4.27
CA SER A 180 -13.99 22.55 -4.84
C SER A 180 -14.94 22.68 -6.03
N ARG A 181 -15.57 23.84 -6.24
CA ARG A 181 -16.52 24.13 -7.32
C ARG A 181 -16.35 25.58 -7.81
N PRO A 182 -15.23 25.90 -8.48
CA PRO A 182 -14.92 27.28 -8.88
C PRO A 182 -15.95 27.86 -9.85
N ASP A 183 -16.56 27.02 -10.69
CA ASP A 183 -17.52 27.42 -11.72
C ASP A 183 -18.88 27.88 -11.15
N VAL A 184 -19.17 27.56 -9.88
CA VAL A 184 -20.45 27.88 -9.25
C VAL A 184 -20.26 29.04 -8.28
N LEU A 185 -20.66 30.23 -8.72
CA LEU A 185 -20.66 31.43 -7.90
C LEU A 185 -21.84 31.42 -6.91
N ILE A 186 -21.54 31.30 -5.61
CA ILE A 186 -22.51 31.18 -4.51
C ILE A 186 -22.99 32.57 -4.05
N LEU A 187 -22.06 33.47 -3.73
CA LEU A 187 -22.38 34.86 -3.43
C LEU A 187 -22.12 35.71 -4.67
N LYS A 188 -23.14 36.46 -5.11
CA LYS A 188 -23.09 37.31 -6.30
C LYS A 188 -23.34 38.76 -5.88
N GLY A 189 -22.27 39.50 -5.59
CA GLY A 189 -22.35 40.90 -5.16
C GLY A 189 -23.14 41.07 -3.86
N PHE A 190 -22.89 40.18 -2.89
CA PHE A 190 -23.60 40.21 -1.61
C PHE A 190 -23.07 41.35 -0.74
N SER A 191 -23.96 42.26 -0.33
CA SER A 191 -23.63 43.38 0.55
C SER A 191 -24.56 43.38 1.76
N ILE A 192 -23.99 43.51 2.96
CA ILE A 192 -24.76 43.60 4.20
C ILE A 192 -24.01 44.38 5.26
N ASN A 193 -24.74 45.15 6.07
CA ASN A 193 -24.19 45.95 7.15
C ASN A 193 -24.86 45.55 8.47
N ILE A 194 -24.06 45.20 9.46
CA ILE A 194 -24.47 44.81 10.81
C ILE A 194 -23.90 45.83 11.79
N GLU A 195 -24.78 46.65 12.35
CA GLU A 195 -24.41 47.62 13.37
C GLU A 195 -23.99 46.95 14.69
N ALA A 196 -23.10 47.62 15.42
CA ALA A 196 -22.65 47.15 16.73
C ALA A 196 -23.84 46.94 17.69
N ARG A 197 -23.81 45.80 18.39
CA ARG A 197 -24.84 45.36 19.37
C ARG A 197 -26.23 45.05 18.78
N LYS A 198 -26.42 45.03 17.46
CA LYS A 198 -27.65 44.55 16.82
C LYS A 198 -27.53 43.08 16.42
N SER A 199 -28.66 42.38 16.42
CA SER A 199 -28.77 41.01 15.91
C SER A 199 -29.48 41.04 14.56
N MET A 200 -28.97 40.27 13.60
CA MET A 200 -29.54 40.17 12.27
C MET A 200 -29.66 38.69 11.91
N ALA A 201 -30.84 38.29 11.44
CA ALA A 201 -31.11 36.92 11.03
C ALA A 201 -31.01 36.78 9.50
N LEU A 202 -30.17 35.84 9.05
CA LEU A 202 -30.14 35.42 7.65
C LEU A 202 -31.18 34.33 7.44
N VAL A 203 -32.28 34.69 6.78
CA VAL A 203 -33.36 33.74 6.45
C VAL A 203 -33.22 33.31 5.00
N ARG A 204 -33.19 32.00 4.76
CA ARG A 204 -33.25 31.43 3.41
C ARG A 204 -34.68 31.06 3.08
N LYS A 205 -35.15 31.39 1.87
CA LYS A 205 -36.43 30.86 1.36
C LYS A 205 -36.34 29.33 1.28
N SER A 206 -37.24 28.64 1.98
CA SER A 206 -37.44 27.20 1.84
C SER A 206 -37.78 26.89 0.37
N GLY A 207 -36.82 26.35 -0.37
CA GLY A 207 -36.99 26.09 -1.82
C GLY A 207 -35.75 26.30 -2.67
N SER A 208 -34.72 27.01 -2.19
CA SER A 208 -33.38 26.96 -2.83
C SER A 208 -32.71 25.65 -2.40
N ARG A 209 -32.88 24.60 -3.21
CA ARG A 209 -31.95 23.48 -3.23
C ARG A 209 -30.56 23.96 -3.63
#